data_AF-A0A958KHR4-F1
#
_entry.id   AF-A0A958KHR4-F1
#
_cell.length_a   1.000
_cell.length_b   1.000
_cell.length_c   1.000
_cell.angle_alpha   90.00
_cell.angle_beta   90.00
_cell.angle_gamma   90.00
#
_symmetry.space_group_name_H-M   'P 1'
#
loop_
_entity.id
_entity.type
_entity.pdbx_description
1 polymer ?
#
loop_
_entity_poly.entity_id
_entity_poly.type
_entity_poly.pdbx_seq_one_letter_code
_entity_poly.pdbx_strand_id
1 'polypeptide(L)'
;MKAVLKMTVRGLGTALIIAAAAASASAEDNQPTRDRDGKPYRIDGESGFRIKDHIADLEVQVDDLKRQVVALENELSAKQDVIDRVSGGGSLKPALQEQNIKTSSAVRRTSDTAVDGSCRTIVVPLNKRIDRLEEDLRLARQTPGSATAVNTSRSTGASGEIVACRAERDNLQTQVTRLQTALMDSPSKESYALEQQKRAKQAQELGGLQSTLETQEQQLDQSQQTIAALKSEVAQYKQKFEAEAKENKSLQMQLASANNAASSAPSARARAKAAPVRAVASDSASSVNAQALNQAKSRLNTQLASIQRLIGSRKDKLDAVKHSGRGVSVGISPLKTRNNQSLDALRLKVRRMQFPEQEFQISTGLKEIEKVLESDIQVLSRLAR
;
A
#
# COMPACT_ATOMS: atom_id res chain seq x y z
N MET A 1 30.90 46.16 -49.64
CA MET A 1 31.17 47.32 -48.77
C MET A 1 29.90 48.15 -48.65
N LYS A 2 29.48 48.45 -47.40
CA LYS A 2 28.62 49.57 -46.94
C LYS A 2 27.35 49.83 -47.79
N ALA A 3 26.19 49.33 -47.38
CA ALA A 3 25.30 49.92 -46.37
C ALA A 3 24.59 51.21 -46.82
N VAL A 4 23.27 51.19 -46.60
CA VAL A 4 22.32 52.32 -46.48
C VAL A 4 21.66 52.81 -47.78
N LEU A 5 20.41 52.38 -48.01
CA LEU A 5 19.29 53.33 -48.01
C LEU A 5 17.97 52.63 -47.63
N LYS A 6 17.40 53.10 -46.51
CA LYS A 6 16.04 52.86 -46.02
C LYS A 6 15.02 53.59 -46.90
N MET A 7 13.75 53.19 -46.73
CA MET A 7 12.50 53.84 -47.14
C MET A 7 11.90 53.36 -48.47
N THR A 8 10.97 52.40 -48.38
CA THR A 8 9.57 52.56 -48.82
C THR A 8 8.81 51.23 -48.65
N VAL A 9 8.23 51.01 -47.47
CA VAL A 9 7.07 50.11 -47.32
C VAL A 9 6.06 50.83 -46.44
N ARG A 10 5.44 51.86 -47.01
CA ARG A 10 4.19 52.45 -46.54
C ARG A 10 3.17 52.21 -47.64
N GLY A 11 2.13 51.45 -47.32
CA GLY A 11 0.98 51.28 -48.19
C GLY A 11 0.78 49.85 -48.67
N LEU A 12 0.35 48.96 -47.77
CA LEU A 12 -0.53 47.81 -48.05
C LEU A 12 -0.94 47.08 -46.75
N GLY A 13 -0.98 47.81 -45.62
CA GLY A 13 -1.38 47.28 -44.31
C GLY A 13 -2.80 47.68 -43.87
N THR A 14 -3.62 48.20 -44.79
CA THR A 14 -4.91 48.84 -44.46
C THR A 14 -6.04 48.46 -45.43
N ALA A 15 -5.97 47.28 -46.04
CA ALA A 15 -7.06 46.74 -46.86
C ALA A 15 -7.35 45.24 -46.63
N LEU A 16 -6.80 44.64 -45.56
CA LEU A 16 -7.12 43.27 -45.16
C LEU A 16 -7.48 43.16 -43.66
N ILE A 17 -8.09 44.22 -43.11
CA ILE A 17 -8.67 44.24 -41.75
C ILE A 17 -10.10 44.82 -41.84
N ILE A 18 -10.87 44.49 -42.89
CA ILE A 18 -12.34 44.76 -42.95
C ILE A 18 -13.07 43.54 -43.57
N ALA A 19 -12.47 42.36 -43.59
CA ALA A 19 -13.12 41.11 -44.01
C ALA A 19 -12.86 39.95 -43.02
N ALA A 20 -12.60 40.27 -41.76
CA ALA A 20 -12.57 39.32 -40.63
C ALA A 20 -13.39 39.85 -39.43
N ALA A 21 -14.36 40.74 -39.69
CA ALA A 21 -15.23 41.36 -38.69
C ALA A 21 -16.72 41.10 -38.95
N ALA A 22 -17.06 40.11 -39.79
CA ALA A 22 -18.44 39.71 -40.08
C ALA A 22 -18.69 38.20 -39.94
N ALA A 23 -17.83 37.49 -39.19
CA ALA A 23 -18.07 36.12 -38.73
C ALA A 23 -17.81 35.97 -37.21
N SER A 24 -17.88 37.09 -36.48
CA SER A 24 -17.73 37.17 -35.03
C SER A 24 -19.04 37.67 -34.42
N ALA A 25 -20.13 36.96 -34.71
CA ALA A 25 -21.40 37.12 -34.00
C ALA A 25 -21.83 35.72 -33.55
N SER A 26 -21.99 35.56 -32.24
CA SER A 26 -22.29 34.31 -31.51
C SER A 26 -21.17 33.27 -31.37
N ALA A 27 -20.01 33.68 -30.86
CA ALA A 27 -19.32 32.84 -29.89
C ALA A 27 -19.44 33.53 -28.54
N GLU A 28 -20.59 33.35 -27.89
CA GLU A 28 -20.73 33.71 -26.48
C GLU A 28 -19.64 32.99 -25.69
N ASP A 29 -18.99 33.74 -24.82
CA ASP A 29 -18.03 33.30 -23.83
C ASP A 29 -18.68 32.24 -22.93
N ASN A 30 -18.62 30.98 -23.36
CA ASN A 30 -19.16 29.83 -22.62
C ASN A 30 -18.23 29.56 -21.43
N GLN A 31 -18.33 30.39 -20.39
CA GLN A 31 -17.77 30.05 -19.09
C GLN A 31 -18.35 28.70 -18.67
N PRO A 32 -17.50 27.71 -18.30
CA PRO A 32 -17.96 26.39 -17.93
C PRO A 32 -18.86 26.51 -16.70
N THR A 33 -20.16 26.42 -16.92
CA THR A 33 -21.16 26.52 -15.88
C THR A 33 -21.16 25.19 -15.13
N ARG A 34 -21.09 25.26 -13.80
CA ARG A 34 -21.06 24.08 -12.93
C ARG A 34 -22.45 23.79 -12.40
N ASP A 35 -22.85 22.53 -12.41
CA ASP A 35 -24.13 22.10 -11.86
C ASP A 35 -24.10 22.17 -10.33
N ARG A 36 -25.23 21.92 -9.67
CA ARG A 36 -25.33 21.91 -8.20
C ARG A 36 -24.35 20.93 -7.53
N ASP A 37 -23.97 19.88 -8.25
CA ASP A 37 -23.01 18.85 -7.83
C ASP A 37 -21.55 19.20 -8.21
N GLY A 38 -21.29 20.41 -8.73
CA GLY A 38 -19.96 20.89 -9.11
C GLY A 38 -19.45 20.39 -10.46
N LYS A 39 -20.25 19.62 -11.21
CA LYS A 39 -19.86 19.05 -12.51
C LYS A 39 -20.02 20.06 -13.65
N PRO A 40 -19.04 20.16 -14.57
CA PRO A 40 -19.14 21.02 -15.73
C PRO A 40 -20.23 20.52 -16.68
N TYR A 41 -21.06 21.45 -17.16
CA TYR A 41 -22.02 21.21 -18.21
C TYR A 41 -21.98 22.33 -19.23
N ARG A 42 -22.46 22.05 -20.44
CA ARG A 42 -22.76 23.05 -21.47
C ARG A 42 -24.25 23.05 -21.73
N ILE A 43 -24.79 24.23 -22.00
CA ILE A 43 -26.18 24.36 -22.42
C ILE A 43 -26.17 24.28 -23.94
N ASP A 44 -26.94 23.34 -24.48
CA ASP A 44 -27.11 23.22 -25.92
C ASP A 44 -27.88 24.43 -26.45
N GLY A 45 -27.29 25.14 -27.43
CA GLY A 45 -27.83 26.37 -27.98
C GLY A 45 -29.15 26.18 -28.74
N GLU A 46 -29.40 24.98 -29.27
CA GLU A 46 -30.63 24.69 -30.03
C GLU A 46 -31.77 24.18 -29.15
N SER A 47 -31.45 23.41 -28.10
CA SER A 47 -32.46 22.70 -27.31
C SER A 47 -32.61 23.22 -25.88
N GLY A 48 -31.68 24.07 -25.41
CA GLY A 48 -31.65 24.59 -24.04
C GLY A 48 -31.38 23.51 -22.98
N PHE A 49 -31.12 22.27 -23.37
CA PHE A 49 -30.83 21.19 -22.43
C PHE A 49 -29.38 21.28 -21.92
N ARG A 50 -29.22 20.93 -20.64
CA ARG A 50 -27.90 20.81 -20.02
C ARG A 50 -27.26 19.50 -20.44
N ILE A 51 -26.26 19.58 -21.31
CA ILE A 51 -25.45 18.44 -21.72
C ILE A 51 -24.22 18.39 -20.81
N LYS A 52 -24.02 17.23 -20.15
CA LYS A 52 -22.80 17.02 -19.36
C LYS A 52 -21.59 17.10 -20.26
N ASP A 53 -20.66 17.98 -19.92
CA ASP A 53 -19.44 18.17 -20.70
C ASP A 53 -18.38 17.18 -20.20
N HIS A 54 -18.40 15.98 -20.79
CA HIS A 54 -17.44 14.93 -20.45
C HIS A 54 -16.00 15.30 -20.79
N ILE A 55 -15.77 16.23 -21.72
CA ILE A 55 -14.42 16.70 -22.05
C ILE A 55 -13.89 17.56 -20.89
N ALA A 56 -14.70 18.52 -20.41
CA ALA A 56 -14.33 19.34 -19.26
C ALA A 56 -14.17 18.50 -17.97
N ASP A 57 -15.01 17.48 -17.76
CA ASP A 57 -14.87 16.55 -16.63
C ASP A 57 -13.55 15.75 -16.69
N LEU A 58 -13.14 15.33 -17.89
CA LEU A 58 -11.87 14.62 -18.11
C LEU A 58 -10.67 15.54 -17.93
N GLU A 59 -10.73 16.79 -18.36
CA GLU A 59 -9.65 17.77 -18.18
C GLU A 59 -9.38 18.04 -16.69
N VAL A 60 -10.43 18.20 -15.88
CA VAL A 60 -10.30 18.36 -14.42
C VAL A 60 -9.68 17.11 -13.78
N GLN A 61 -10.10 15.90 -14.19
CA GLN A 61 -9.51 14.66 -13.68
C GLN A 61 -8.03 14.50 -14.05
N VAL A 62 -7.64 14.91 -15.25
CA VAL A 62 -6.23 14.89 -15.69
C VAL A 62 -5.38 15.84 -14.84
N ASP A 63 -5.88 17.03 -14.51
CA ASP A 63 -5.16 17.97 -13.67
C ASP A 63 -5.06 17.53 -12.20
N ASP A 64 -6.11 16.91 -11.66
CA ASP A 64 -6.07 16.29 -10.33
C ASP A 64 -5.08 15.11 -10.28
N LEU A 65 -5.06 14.27 -11.32
CA LEU A 65 -4.09 13.18 -11.47
C LEU A 65 -2.66 13.72 -11.56
N LYS A 66 -2.41 14.79 -12.33
CA LYS A 66 -1.09 15.43 -12.39
C LYS A 66 -0.65 15.95 -11.02
N ARG A 67 -1.55 16.57 -10.25
CA ARG A 67 -1.24 17.02 -8.88
C ARG A 67 -0.89 15.86 -7.95
N GLN A 68 -1.61 14.74 -8.06
CA GLN A 68 -1.32 13.54 -7.28
C GLN A 68 0.04 12.93 -7.65
N VAL A 69 0.38 12.87 -8.94
CA VAL A 69 1.70 12.40 -9.40
C VAL A 69 2.81 13.28 -8.82
N VAL A 70 2.69 14.60 -8.90
CA VAL A 70 3.69 15.52 -8.33
C VAL A 70 3.82 15.34 -6.81
N ALA A 71 2.70 15.14 -6.10
CA ALA A 71 2.74 14.90 -4.65
C ALA A 71 3.47 13.58 -4.30
N LEU A 72 3.20 12.51 -5.07
CA LEU A 72 3.85 11.21 -4.88
C LEU A 72 5.34 11.25 -5.26
N GLU A 73 5.71 11.94 -6.32
CA GLU A 73 7.11 12.14 -6.71
C GLU A 73 7.88 12.88 -5.62
N ASN A 74 7.29 13.92 -5.03
CA ASN A 74 7.89 14.65 -3.91
C ASN A 74 8.04 13.77 -2.66
N GLU A 75 7.05 12.94 -2.33
CA GLU A 75 7.12 12.01 -1.20
C GLU A 75 8.18 10.93 -1.42
N LEU A 76 8.28 10.40 -2.64
CA LEU A 76 9.25 9.39 -3.02
C LEU A 76 10.67 9.94 -2.97
N SER A 77 10.86 11.17 -3.46
CA SER A 77 12.13 11.91 -3.34
C SER A 77 12.52 12.12 -1.87
N ALA A 78 11.59 12.58 -1.03
CA ALA A 78 11.84 12.77 0.40
C ALA A 78 12.21 11.46 1.13
N LYS A 79 11.59 10.34 0.74
CA LYS A 79 11.92 9.01 1.27
C LYS A 79 13.27 8.51 0.77
N GLN A 80 13.60 8.74 -0.50
CA GLN A 80 14.91 8.41 -1.05
C GLN A 80 16.02 9.18 -0.34
N ASP A 81 15.83 10.48 -0.07
CA ASP A 81 16.75 11.30 0.72
C ASP A 81 16.97 10.77 2.14
N VAL A 82 15.97 10.14 2.76
CA VAL A 82 16.10 9.51 4.08
C VAL A 82 16.89 8.21 3.96
N ILE A 83 16.61 7.41 2.94
CA ILE A 83 17.35 6.17 2.67
C ILE A 83 18.82 6.48 2.43
N ASP A 84 19.14 7.46 1.59
CA ASP A 84 20.52 7.85 1.27
C ASP A 84 21.27 8.38 2.51
N ARG A 85 20.56 9.07 3.41
CA ARG A 85 21.14 9.52 4.70
C ARG A 85 21.42 8.37 5.67
N VAL A 86 20.53 7.38 5.74
CA VAL A 86 20.68 6.21 6.61
C VAL A 86 21.73 5.25 6.06
N SER A 87 21.75 5.02 4.74
CA SER A 87 22.72 4.16 4.07
C SER A 87 24.12 4.77 4.03
N GLY A 88 24.23 6.10 3.95
CA GLY A 88 25.48 6.85 4.04
C GLY A 88 26.08 7.00 5.45
N GLY A 89 25.48 6.38 6.48
CA GLY A 89 25.99 6.42 7.85
C GLY A 89 25.82 7.77 8.58
N GLY A 90 24.97 8.66 8.06
CA GLY A 90 24.69 9.96 8.68
C GLY A 90 23.73 9.81 9.86
N SER A 91 24.17 10.20 11.06
CA SER A 91 23.31 10.23 12.25
C SER A 91 22.07 11.10 12.01
N LEU A 92 20.87 10.55 12.28
CA LEU A 92 19.60 11.26 12.20
C LEU A 92 19.66 12.56 13.03
N LYS A 93 19.37 13.71 12.41
CA LYS A 93 19.26 14.98 13.13
C LYS A 93 18.15 14.89 14.20
N PRO A 94 18.29 15.55 15.37
CA PRO A 94 17.42 15.38 16.54
C PRO A 94 15.94 15.72 16.32
N ALA A 95 15.61 16.52 15.30
CA ALA A 95 14.27 17.06 15.10
C ALA A 95 13.20 15.98 14.78
N LEU A 96 13.58 14.87 14.14
CA LEU A 96 12.66 13.73 13.90
C LEU A 96 12.65 12.73 15.05
N GLN A 97 13.68 12.73 15.90
CA GLN A 97 13.74 11.92 17.10
C GLN A 97 12.81 12.48 18.19
N GLU A 98 12.63 13.80 18.27
CA GLU A 98 11.72 14.43 19.24
C GLU A 98 10.23 14.13 19.00
N GLN A 99 9.79 13.98 17.75
CA GLN A 99 8.39 13.62 17.45
C GLN A 99 8.09 12.16 17.83
N ASN A 100 9.07 11.27 17.65
CA ASN A 100 8.94 9.85 18.00
C ASN A 100 9.14 9.62 19.51
N ILE A 101 9.94 10.46 20.19
CA ILE A 101 10.08 10.42 21.66
C ILE A 101 8.82 10.99 22.34
N LYS A 102 8.15 12.03 21.81
CA LYS A 102 6.93 12.58 22.43
C LYS A 102 5.74 11.62 22.41
N THR A 103 5.61 10.77 21.38
CA THR A 103 4.57 9.72 21.36
C THR A 103 4.97 8.49 22.18
N SER A 104 6.27 8.19 22.29
CA SER A 104 6.78 7.03 23.05
C SER A 104 6.98 7.28 24.56
N SER A 105 7.11 8.54 24.99
CA SER A 105 7.41 8.91 26.38
C SER A 105 6.18 9.06 27.27
N ALA A 106 4.96 9.05 26.70
CA ALA A 106 3.72 9.02 27.48
C ALA A 106 3.43 7.65 28.11
N VAL A 107 4.07 6.57 27.63
CA VAL A 107 3.83 5.19 28.11
C VAL A 107 4.99 4.66 28.99
N ARG A 108 6.13 5.36 29.05
CA ARG A 108 7.36 4.88 29.72
C ARG A 108 7.72 5.57 31.04
N ARG A 109 6.77 6.26 31.69
CA ARG A 109 6.98 6.83 33.03
C ARG A 109 6.16 6.11 34.08
N THR A 110 6.51 4.88 34.38
CA THR A 110 6.48 4.32 35.75
C THR A 110 7.40 3.10 35.77
N SER A 111 8.15 2.93 36.86
CA SER A 111 9.04 1.81 37.21
C SER A 111 10.19 1.49 36.25
N ASP A 112 11.41 1.99 36.51
CA ASP A 112 12.63 1.15 36.31
C ASP A 112 13.98 1.68 36.83
N THR A 113 14.05 2.69 37.71
CA THR A 113 15.36 3.15 38.22
C THR A 113 15.48 3.29 39.74
N ALA A 114 14.56 2.73 40.53
CA ALA A 114 14.54 2.98 41.98
C ALA A 114 15.00 1.83 42.89
N VAL A 115 15.17 0.59 42.41
CA VAL A 115 15.26 -0.57 43.34
C VAL A 115 16.69 -0.98 43.70
N ASP A 116 17.71 -0.68 42.89
CA ASP A 116 19.08 -1.18 43.13
C ASP A 116 19.89 -0.33 44.14
N GLY A 117 19.44 0.89 44.43
CA GLY A 117 20.07 1.77 45.42
C GLY A 117 19.65 1.52 46.88
N SER A 118 18.45 0.98 47.09
CA SER A 118 17.79 0.95 48.41
C SER A 118 18.29 -0.17 49.33
N CYS A 119 18.57 -1.37 48.78
CA CYS A 119 19.09 -2.46 49.61
C CYS A 119 20.56 -2.24 50.02
N ARG A 120 21.38 -1.68 49.12
CA ARG A 120 22.79 -1.40 49.40
C ARG A 120 22.98 -0.28 50.44
N THR A 121 22.08 0.70 50.47
CA THR A 121 22.06 1.76 51.51
C THR A 121 21.62 1.26 52.88
N ILE A 122 20.90 0.13 52.98
CA ILE A 122 20.44 -0.44 54.26
C ILE A 122 21.40 -1.51 54.78
N VAL A 123 21.95 -2.37 53.91
CA VAL A 123 22.84 -3.47 54.31
C VAL A 123 24.20 -2.97 54.80
N VAL A 124 24.74 -1.91 54.20
CA VAL A 124 26.07 -1.37 54.59
C VAL A 124 26.07 -0.78 56.02
N PRO A 125 25.09 0.03 56.44
CA PRO A 125 24.99 0.49 57.83
C PRO A 125 24.76 -0.64 58.84
N LEU A 126 23.99 -1.67 58.48
CA LEU A 126 23.73 -2.81 59.36
C LEU A 126 24.99 -3.64 59.61
N ASN A 127 25.78 -3.94 58.58
CA ASN A 127 27.06 -4.63 58.74
C ASN A 127 28.03 -3.83 59.60
N LYS A 128 28.13 -2.50 59.40
CA LYS A 128 28.96 -1.64 60.26
C LYS A 128 28.51 -1.63 61.72
N ARG A 129 27.22 -1.81 61.99
CA ARG A 129 26.69 -1.88 63.36
C ARG A 129 26.97 -3.24 64.00
N ILE A 130 26.93 -4.33 63.22
CA ILE A 130 27.36 -5.65 63.66
C ILE A 130 28.86 -5.62 64.02
N ASP A 131 29.71 -5.07 63.16
CA ASP A 131 31.16 -4.97 63.41
C ASP A 131 31.47 -4.20 64.71
N ARG A 132 30.73 -3.11 64.98
CA ARG A 132 30.87 -2.34 66.23
C ARG A 132 30.45 -3.13 67.46
N LEU A 133 29.32 -3.84 67.39
CA LEU A 133 28.83 -4.67 68.48
C LEU A 133 29.78 -5.85 68.77
N GLU A 134 30.40 -6.42 67.74
CA GLU A 134 31.42 -7.46 67.90
C GLU A 134 32.68 -6.92 68.59
N GLU A 135 33.11 -5.70 68.25
CA GLU A 135 34.26 -5.07 68.88
C GLU A 135 33.96 -4.65 70.32
N ASP A 136 32.77 -4.13 70.62
CA ASP A 136 32.32 -3.83 71.98
C ASP A 136 32.25 -5.11 72.85
N LEU A 137 31.75 -6.22 72.28
CA LEU A 137 31.77 -7.53 72.94
C LEU A 137 33.20 -8.06 73.14
N ARG A 138 34.12 -7.78 72.23
CA ARG A 138 35.54 -8.15 72.35
C ARG A 138 36.21 -7.35 73.48
N LEU A 139 35.98 -6.05 73.55
CA LEU A 139 36.47 -5.16 74.60
C LEU A 139 35.89 -5.53 75.97
N ALA A 140 34.59 -5.82 76.06
CA ALA A 140 33.94 -6.27 77.30
C ALA A 140 34.45 -7.64 77.79
N ARG A 141 34.98 -8.49 76.91
CA ARG A 141 35.65 -9.75 77.28
C ARG A 141 37.13 -9.55 77.67
N GLN A 142 37.76 -8.47 77.22
CA GLN A 142 39.16 -8.13 77.48
C GLN A 142 39.35 -7.18 78.67
N THR A 143 38.29 -6.74 79.33
CA THR A 143 38.35 -6.06 80.62
C THR A 143 38.23 -7.06 81.78
N PRO A 144 39.34 -7.72 82.21
CA PRO A 144 39.35 -8.39 83.51
C PRO A 144 39.11 -7.30 84.57
N GLY A 145 38.13 -7.54 85.44
CA GLY A 145 37.67 -6.55 86.40
C GLY A 145 38.82 -5.88 87.16
N SER A 146 38.75 -4.54 87.22
CA SER A 146 39.23 -3.79 88.39
C SER A 146 38.41 -4.27 89.59
N ALA A 147 38.86 -5.38 90.16
CA ALA A 147 38.31 -5.98 91.35
C ALA A 147 39.06 -5.40 92.55
N THR A 148 38.61 -4.26 93.05
CA THR A 148 38.55 -4.08 94.51
C THR A 148 37.47 -3.06 94.87
N ALA A 149 36.51 -3.51 95.67
CA ALA A 149 35.45 -2.74 96.31
C ALA A 149 34.33 -2.20 95.39
N VAL A 150 33.30 -3.02 95.14
CA VAL A 150 31.94 -2.85 95.69
C VAL A 150 31.12 -4.06 95.26
N ASN A 151 30.69 -4.78 96.28
CA ASN A 151 29.99 -6.05 96.20
C ASN A 151 28.47 -5.81 96.05
N THR A 152 27.83 -6.68 95.25
CA THR A 152 26.46 -7.18 95.46
C THR A 152 25.20 -6.37 95.10
N SER A 153 25.23 -5.44 94.12
CA SER A 153 23.95 -4.95 93.51
C SER A 153 23.97 -4.64 92.01
N ARG A 154 25.06 -4.90 91.27
CA ARG A 154 25.20 -4.49 89.86
C ARG A 154 25.59 -5.60 88.86
N SER A 155 25.82 -6.84 89.29
CA SER A 155 26.25 -7.93 88.39
C SER A 155 25.12 -8.50 87.51
N THR A 156 23.85 -8.25 87.83
CA THR A 156 22.69 -8.59 86.99
C THR A 156 22.51 -7.63 85.82
N GLY A 157 22.93 -6.36 85.95
CA GLY A 157 22.79 -5.34 84.90
C GLY A 157 23.71 -5.58 83.69
N ALA A 158 25.02 -5.75 83.95
CA ALA A 158 26.00 -5.97 82.88
C ALA A 158 25.81 -7.33 82.17
N SER A 159 25.35 -8.35 82.88
CA SER A 159 25.02 -9.66 82.27
C SER A 159 23.76 -9.57 81.39
N GLY A 160 22.76 -8.80 81.81
CA GLY A 160 21.55 -8.54 81.01
C GLY A 160 21.83 -7.76 79.73
N GLU A 161 22.71 -6.76 79.77
CA GLU A 161 23.13 -5.99 78.60
C GLU A 161 23.88 -6.85 77.58
N ILE A 162 24.77 -7.74 78.03
CA ILE A 162 25.47 -8.67 77.13
C ILE A 162 24.50 -9.66 76.47
N VAL A 163 23.48 -10.14 77.20
CA VAL A 163 22.46 -11.03 76.66
C VAL A 163 21.55 -10.29 75.66
N ALA A 164 21.17 -9.04 75.95
CA ALA A 164 20.39 -8.20 75.04
C ALA A 164 21.17 -7.88 73.76
N CYS A 165 22.46 -7.53 73.85
CA CYS A 165 23.32 -7.28 72.70
C CYS A 165 23.49 -8.54 71.82
N ARG A 166 23.58 -9.74 72.41
CA ARG A 166 23.60 -11.00 71.64
C ARG A 166 22.28 -11.26 70.93
N ALA A 167 21.15 -11.07 71.61
CA ALA A 167 19.84 -11.23 71.01
C ALA A 167 19.60 -10.24 69.86
N GLU A 168 20.05 -8.98 70.00
CA GLU A 168 19.98 -7.99 68.93
C GLU A 168 20.87 -8.39 67.75
N ARG A 169 22.11 -8.84 68.01
CA ARG A 169 23.01 -9.33 66.96
C ARG A 169 22.40 -10.50 66.18
N ASP A 170 21.85 -11.50 66.87
CA ASP A 170 21.29 -12.68 66.23
C ASP A 170 20.02 -12.36 65.42
N ASN A 171 19.21 -11.39 65.88
CA ASN A 171 18.08 -10.86 65.12
C ASN A 171 18.54 -10.12 63.86
N LEU A 172 19.57 -9.26 63.96
CA LEU A 172 20.16 -8.58 62.81
C LEU A 172 20.77 -9.56 61.81
N GLN A 173 21.47 -10.59 62.29
CA GLN A 173 22.01 -11.66 61.46
C GLN A 173 20.88 -12.35 60.67
N THR A 174 19.78 -12.68 61.34
CA THR A 174 18.61 -13.30 60.72
C THR A 174 17.97 -12.40 59.67
N GLN A 175 17.91 -11.09 59.91
CA GLN A 175 17.42 -10.12 58.92
C GLN A 175 18.34 -10.01 57.71
N VAL A 176 19.66 -9.99 57.91
CA VAL A 176 20.64 -9.98 56.81
C VAL A 176 20.50 -11.25 55.96
N THR A 177 20.38 -12.42 56.58
CA THR A 177 20.17 -13.67 55.84
C THR A 177 18.86 -13.65 55.06
N ARG A 178 17.74 -13.19 55.67
CA ARG A 178 16.46 -13.07 54.97
C ARG A 178 16.54 -12.11 53.78
N LEU A 179 17.21 -10.97 53.95
CA LEU A 179 17.40 -9.99 52.87
C LEU A 179 18.31 -10.53 51.77
N GLN A 180 19.39 -11.25 52.10
CA GLN A 180 20.24 -11.92 51.11
C GLN A 180 19.50 -13.00 50.34
N THR A 181 18.70 -13.84 51.02
CA THR A 181 17.87 -14.85 50.35
C THR A 181 16.83 -14.20 49.45
N ALA A 182 16.14 -13.14 49.92
CA ALA A 182 15.17 -12.40 49.12
C ALA A 182 15.80 -11.73 47.89
N LEU A 183 17.04 -11.22 48.01
CA LEU A 183 17.79 -10.61 46.91
C LEU A 183 18.21 -11.64 45.86
N MET A 184 18.56 -12.86 46.30
CA MET A 184 18.98 -13.95 45.40
C MET A 184 17.80 -14.62 44.70
N ASP A 185 16.65 -14.76 45.37
CA ASP A 185 15.53 -15.57 44.87
C ASP A 185 14.42 -14.79 44.14
N SER A 186 14.15 -13.52 44.46
CA SER A 186 12.87 -12.90 44.06
C SER A 186 12.90 -12.02 42.79
N PRO A 187 13.90 -11.16 42.51
CA PRO A 187 13.87 -10.32 41.31
C PRO A 187 14.65 -10.90 40.13
N SER A 188 15.65 -11.76 40.35
CA SER A 188 16.53 -12.26 39.28
C SER A 188 15.89 -13.32 38.41
N LYS A 189 15.15 -14.26 39.03
CA LYS A 189 14.52 -15.39 38.34
C LYS A 189 13.28 -14.95 37.55
N GLU A 190 12.45 -14.09 38.12
CA GLU A 190 11.28 -13.54 37.42
C GLU A 190 11.68 -12.60 36.28
N SER A 191 12.68 -11.73 36.49
CA SER A 191 13.23 -10.90 35.43
C SER A 191 13.82 -11.73 34.29
N TYR A 192 14.59 -12.78 34.62
CA TYR A 192 15.16 -13.68 33.62
C TYR A 192 14.09 -14.44 32.84
N ALA A 193 13.05 -14.94 33.51
CA ALA A 193 11.93 -15.63 32.86
C ALA A 193 11.16 -14.69 31.93
N LEU A 194 10.93 -13.44 32.36
CA LEU A 194 10.24 -12.43 31.56
C LEU A 194 11.08 -11.99 30.35
N GLU A 195 12.40 -11.89 30.52
CA GLU A 195 13.32 -11.59 29.41
C GLU A 195 13.40 -12.76 28.42
N GLN A 196 13.41 -14.01 28.89
CA GLN A 196 13.33 -15.18 28.02
C GLN A 196 12.01 -15.23 27.24
N GLN A 197 10.89 -14.93 27.91
CA GLN A 197 9.59 -14.83 27.23
C GLN A 197 9.59 -13.73 26.16
N LYS A 198 10.22 -12.58 26.45
CA LYS A 198 10.35 -11.48 25.49
C LYS A 198 11.21 -11.88 24.28
N ARG A 199 12.33 -12.57 24.49
CA ARG A 199 13.16 -13.10 23.40
C ARG A 199 12.42 -14.12 22.56
N ALA A 200 11.63 -15.00 23.19
CA ALA A 200 10.81 -15.98 22.47
C ALA A 200 9.73 -15.31 21.60
N LYS A 201 9.05 -14.27 22.11
CA LYS A 201 8.08 -13.49 21.33
C LYS A 201 8.74 -12.76 20.16
N GLN A 202 9.89 -12.13 20.40
CA GLN A 202 10.65 -11.47 19.34
C GLN A 202 11.14 -12.45 18.27
N ALA A 203 11.59 -13.65 18.66
CA ALA A 203 11.98 -14.69 17.71
C ALA A 203 10.79 -15.19 16.87
N GLN A 204 9.60 -15.32 17.47
CA GLN A 204 8.39 -15.66 16.73
C GLN A 204 7.98 -14.56 15.73
N GLU A 205 8.04 -13.29 16.15
CA GLU A 205 7.75 -12.14 15.27
C GLU A 205 8.73 -12.06 14.10
N LEU A 206 10.03 -12.25 14.37
CA LEU A 206 11.06 -12.28 13.34
C LEU A 206 10.88 -13.44 12.35
N GLY A 207 10.55 -14.64 12.84
CA GLY A 207 10.23 -15.78 11.96
C GLY A 207 8.99 -15.54 11.10
N GLY A 208 7.96 -14.90 11.66
CA GLY A 208 6.77 -14.50 10.92
C GLY A 208 7.09 -13.48 9.81
N LEU A 209 7.90 -12.47 10.12
CA LEU A 209 8.36 -11.48 9.13
C LEU A 209 9.22 -12.11 8.04
N GLN A 210 10.14 -13.02 8.39
CA GLN A 210 10.95 -13.76 7.41
C GLN A 210 10.09 -14.57 6.44
N SER A 211 9.12 -15.33 6.95
CA SER A 211 8.21 -16.10 6.07
C SER A 211 7.37 -15.20 5.15
N THR A 212 7.00 -14.00 5.62
CA THR A 212 6.27 -13.02 4.82
C THR A 212 7.17 -12.44 3.73
N LEU A 213 8.42 -12.15 4.05
CA LEU A 213 9.42 -11.66 3.10
C LEU A 213 9.68 -12.70 2.00
N GLU A 214 9.92 -13.96 2.36
CA GLU A 214 10.11 -15.06 1.40
C GLU A 214 8.89 -15.21 0.47
N THR A 215 7.68 -15.10 1.01
CA THR A 215 6.45 -15.15 0.20
C THR A 215 6.37 -13.97 -0.78
N GLN A 216 6.76 -12.76 -0.35
CA GLN A 216 6.78 -11.59 -1.21
C GLN A 216 7.85 -11.68 -2.30
N GLU A 217 9.03 -12.21 -1.99
CA GLU A 217 10.09 -12.47 -2.98
C GLU A 217 9.61 -13.47 -4.06
N GLN A 218 8.97 -14.57 -3.66
CA GLN A 218 8.39 -15.51 -4.62
C GLN A 218 7.31 -14.86 -5.51
N GLN A 219 6.48 -13.98 -4.96
CA GLN A 219 5.48 -13.23 -5.75
C GLN A 219 6.13 -12.25 -6.72
N LEU A 220 7.25 -11.62 -6.31
CA LEU A 220 8.02 -10.73 -7.16
C LEU A 220 8.59 -11.49 -8.36
N ASP A 221 9.20 -12.66 -8.11
CA ASP A 221 9.77 -13.51 -9.15
C ASP A 221 8.70 -14.00 -10.15
N GLN A 222 7.54 -14.44 -9.65
CA GLN A 222 6.40 -14.81 -10.50
C GLN A 222 5.90 -13.65 -11.35
N SER A 223 5.83 -12.44 -10.77
CA SER A 223 5.43 -11.23 -11.47
C SER A 223 6.44 -10.87 -12.56
N GLN A 224 7.74 -10.98 -12.28
CA GLN A 224 8.80 -10.73 -13.25
C GLN A 224 8.76 -11.73 -14.42
N GLN A 225 8.54 -13.02 -14.14
CA GLN A 225 8.36 -14.04 -15.18
C GLN A 225 7.14 -13.74 -16.06
N THR A 226 6.03 -13.32 -15.45
CA THR A 226 4.81 -12.93 -16.19
C THR A 226 5.06 -11.71 -17.08
N ILE A 227 5.78 -10.70 -16.58
CA ILE A 227 6.17 -9.52 -17.37
C ILE A 227 7.06 -9.92 -18.55
N ALA A 228 8.02 -10.83 -18.35
CA ALA A 228 8.88 -11.31 -19.42
C ALA A 228 8.08 -12.07 -20.50
N ALA A 229 7.12 -12.90 -20.09
CA ALA A 229 6.22 -13.60 -21.00
C ALA A 229 5.32 -12.64 -21.80
N LEU A 230 4.71 -11.65 -21.13
CA LEU A 230 3.89 -10.63 -21.81
C LEU A 230 4.71 -9.77 -22.78
N LYS A 231 5.95 -9.43 -22.42
CA LYS A 231 6.86 -8.70 -23.33
C LYS A 231 7.18 -9.50 -24.59
N SER A 232 7.41 -10.81 -24.48
CA SER A 232 7.66 -11.65 -25.65
C SER A 232 6.41 -11.81 -26.52
N GLU A 233 5.23 -11.93 -25.91
CA GLU A 233 3.95 -11.99 -26.61
C GLU A 233 3.65 -10.68 -27.38
N VAL A 234 3.88 -9.52 -26.74
CA VAL A 234 3.75 -8.20 -27.40
C VAL A 234 4.71 -8.08 -28.58
N ALA A 235 5.95 -8.55 -28.43
CA ALA A 235 6.93 -8.55 -29.54
C ALA A 235 6.46 -9.43 -30.71
N GLN A 236 5.88 -10.60 -30.43
CA GLN A 236 5.29 -11.47 -31.46
C GLN A 236 4.11 -10.81 -32.17
N TYR A 237 3.19 -10.19 -31.43
CA TYR A 237 2.06 -9.48 -32.03
C TYR A 237 2.52 -8.30 -32.90
N LYS A 238 3.55 -7.57 -32.46
CA LYS A 238 4.14 -6.49 -33.25
C LYS A 238 4.71 -7.01 -34.58
N GLN A 239 5.42 -8.13 -34.56
CA GLN A 239 5.92 -8.76 -35.80
C GLN A 239 4.79 -9.23 -36.72
N LYS A 240 3.75 -9.84 -36.18
CA LYS A 240 2.57 -10.26 -36.96
C LYS A 240 1.88 -9.06 -37.61
N PHE A 241 1.67 -7.99 -36.86
CA PHE A 241 1.07 -6.77 -37.38
C PHE A 241 1.92 -6.13 -38.49
N GLU A 242 3.25 -6.09 -38.33
CA GLU A 242 4.15 -5.60 -39.39
C GLU A 242 4.14 -6.49 -40.64
N ALA A 243 3.98 -7.81 -40.49
CA ALA A 243 3.83 -8.73 -41.62
C ALA A 243 2.51 -8.51 -42.36
N GLU A 244 1.39 -8.41 -41.64
CA GLU A 244 0.06 -8.13 -42.21
C GLU A 244 0.01 -6.74 -42.88
N ALA A 245 0.69 -5.74 -42.31
CA ALA A 245 0.79 -4.41 -42.92
C ALA A 245 1.55 -4.46 -44.25
N LYS A 246 2.61 -5.26 -44.36
CA LYS A 246 3.34 -5.47 -45.63
C LYS A 246 2.50 -6.21 -46.66
N GLU A 247 1.76 -7.23 -46.24
CA GLU A 247 0.84 -7.97 -47.10
C GLU A 247 -0.31 -7.10 -47.62
N ASN A 248 -0.95 -6.30 -46.76
CA ASN A 248 -1.98 -5.36 -47.19
C ASN A 248 -1.44 -4.33 -48.20
N LYS A 249 -0.21 -3.85 -48.00
CA LYS A 249 0.44 -2.92 -48.94
C LYS A 249 0.70 -3.59 -50.30
N SER A 250 1.10 -4.86 -50.34
CA SER A 250 1.31 -5.58 -51.60
C SER A 250 -0.01 -5.86 -52.33
N LEU A 251 -1.06 -6.24 -51.62
CA LEU A 251 -2.41 -6.40 -52.16
C LEU A 251 -2.95 -5.09 -52.74
N GLN A 252 -2.73 -3.97 -52.04
CA GLN A 252 -3.13 -2.65 -52.53
C GLN A 252 -2.40 -2.26 -53.83
N MET A 253 -1.10 -2.59 -53.94
CA MET A 253 -0.34 -2.39 -55.18
C MET A 253 -0.84 -3.29 -56.32
N GLN A 254 -1.21 -4.55 -56.04
CA GLN A 254 -1.80 -5.45 -57.05
C GLN A 254 -3.17 -4.97 -57.54
N LEU A 255 -4.02 -4.44 -56.65
CA LEU A 255 -5.31 -3.85 -57.03
C LEU A 255 -5.12 -2.60 -57.90
N ALA A 256 -4.15 -1.75 -57.56
CA ALA A 256 -3.83 -0.57 -58.35
C ALA A 256 -3.31 -0.94 -59.76
N SER A 257 -2.46 -1.95 -59.89
CA SER A 257 -1.98 -2.40 -61.20
C SER A 257 -3.08 -3.08 -62.02
N ALA A 258 -3.96 -3.86 -61.41
CA ALA A 258 -5.12 -4.46 -62.08
C ALA A 258 -6.11 -3.41 -62.61
N ASN A 259 -6.40 -2.35 -61.85
CA ASN A 259 -7.25 -1.24 -62.30
C ASN A 259 -6.64 -0.46 -63.47
N ASN A 260 -5.33 -0.23 -63.46
CA ASN A 260 -4.64 0.43 -64.57
C ASN A 260 -4.57 -0.44 -65.84
N ALA A 261 -4.50 -1.76 -65.70
CA ALA A 261 -4.59 -2.69 -66.83
C ALA A 261 -6.02 -2.77 -67.40
N ALA A 262 -7.06 -2.70 -66.56
CA ALA A 262 -8.45 -2.65 -67.01
C ALA A 262 -8.80 -1.34 -67.74
N SER A 263 -8.11 -0.24 -67.40
CA SER A 263 -8.31 1.09 -68.00
C SER A 263 -7.62 1.26 -69.37
N SER A 264 -6.74 0.32 -69.76
CA SER A 264 -5.99 0.37 -71.03
C SER A 264 -6.42 -0.67 -72.07
N ALA A 265 -7.48 -1.45 -71.80
CA ALA A 265 -8.06 -2.37 -72.78
C ALA A 265 -8.92 -1.58 -73.80
N PRO A 266 -8.56 -1.55 -75.10
CA PRO A 266 -9.38 -0.90 -76.12
C PRO A 266 -10.70 -1.66 -76.28
N SER A 267 -11.79 -0.90 -76.24
CA SER A 267 -13.16 -1.35 -76.51
C SER A 267 -13.26 -2.03 -77.87
N ALA A 268 -13.13 -3.34 -77.86
CA ALA A 268 -13.65 -4.22 -78.89
C ALA A 268 -14.76 -5.07 -78.25
N ARG A 269 -15.90 -5.11 -78.95
CA ARG A 269 -17.09 -5.96 -78.76
C ARG A 269 -18.29 -5.38 -78.01
N ALA A 270 -19.15 -4.79 -78.83
CA ALA A 270 -20.50 -5.30 -79.03
C ALA A 270 -20.62 -6.84 -78.85
N ARG A 271 -21.72 -7.27 -78.23
CA ARG A 271 -22.20 -8.65 -78.07
C ARG A 271 -21.31 -9.60 -77.25
N ALA A 272 -21.69 -9.79 -75.99
CA ALA A 272 -21.98 -11.12 -75.44
C ALA A 272 -22.67 -11.00 -74.06
N LYS A 273 -23.93 -11.43 -74.05
CA LYS A 273 -24.68 -12.12 -72.98
C LYS A 273 -24.04 -12.17 -71.57
N ALA A 274 -24.80 -11.58 -70.64
CA ALA A 274 -24.87 -11.81 -69.20
C ALA A 274 -24.12 -13.03 -68.64
N ALA A 275 -23.13 -12.75 -67.79
CA ALA A 275 -22.68 -13.63 -66.71
C ALA A 275 -22.52 -12.76 -65.44
N PRO A 276 -22.98 -13.23 -64.26
CA PRO A 276 -22.99 -12.42 -63.05
C PRO A 276 -21.57 -12.29 -62.48
N VAL A 277 -21.10 -11.05 -62.31
CA VAL A 277 -19.84 -10.72 -61.66
C VAL A 277 -19.98 -11.04 -60.17
N ARG A 278 -19.17 -11.99 -59.71
CA ARG A 278 -19.06 -12.47 -58.33
C ARG A 278 -18.50 -11.34 -57.45
N ALA A 279 -19.30 -10.88 -56.49
CA ALA A 279 -18.87 -10.02 -55.39
C ALA A 279 -17.94 -10.84 -54.46
N VAL A 280 -16.67 -10.46 -54.32
CA VAL A 280 -15.70 -11.17 -53.44
C VAL A 280 -14.97 -10.20 -52.48
N ALA A 281 -15.30 -8.91 -52.46
CA ALA A 281 -14.56 -7.93 -51.64
C ALA A 281 -15.16 -7.66 -50.24
N SER A 282 -16.34 -8.20 -49.91
CA SER A 282 -17.05 -7.91 -48.63
C SER A 282 -16.79 -8.92 -47.51
N ASP A 283 -16.17 -10.07 -47.80
CA ASP A 283 -16.04 -11.17 -46.82
C ASP A 283 -14.83 -11.01 -45.89
N SER A 284 -13.81 -10.25 -46.30
CA SER A 284 -12.59 -10.07 -45.50
C SER A 284 -12.74 -9.06 -44.35
N ALA A 285 -13.50 -7.97 -44.55
CA ALA A 285 -13.73 -6.98 -43.48
C ALA A 285 -14.68 -7.50 -42.40
N SER A 286 -15.66 -8.33 -42.80
CA SER A 286 -16.60 -8.97 -41.89
C SER A 286 -15.94 -10.10 -41.08
N SER A 287 -14.97 -10.83 -41.66
CA SER A 287 -14.23 -11.87 -40.93
C SER A 287 -13.28 -11.31 -39.85
N VAL A 288 -12.57 -10.20 -40.13
CA VAL A 288 -11.67 -9.55 -39.16
C VAL A 288 -12.45 -9.03 -37.96
N ASN A 289 -13.60 -8.39 -38.20
CA ASN A 289 -14.42 -7.87 -37.11
C ASN A 289 -15.07 -9.01 -36.28
N ALA A 290 -15.48 -10.09 -36.93
CA ALA A 290 -15.97 -11.29 -36.25
C ALA A 290 -14.88 -11.95 -35.39
N GLN A 291 -13.64 -11.98 -35.86
CA GLN A 291 -12.51 -12.54 -35.12
C GLN A 291 -12.16 -11.67 -33.91
N ALA A 292 -12.13 -10.35 -34.06
CA ALA A 292 -11.94 -9.41 -32.95
C ALA A 292 -13.03 -9.53 -31.88
N LEU A 293 -14.31 -9.63 -32.31
CA LEU A 293 -15.43 -9.83 -31.39
C LEU A 293 -15.32 -11.16 -30.62
N ASN A 294 -14.93 -12.24 -31.30
CA ASN A 294 -14.75 -13.54 -30.66
C ASN A 294 -13.59 -13.54 -29.65
N GLN A 295 -12.48 -12.87 -29.97
CA GLN A 295 -11.36 -12.69 -29.04
C GLN A 295 -11.79 -11.88 -27.82
N ALA A 296 -12.48 -10.75 -28.00
CA ALA A 296 -13.01 -9.94 -26.90
C ALA A 296 -13.96 -10.75 -26.00
N LYS A 297 -14.89 -11.52 -26.59
CA LYS A 297 -15.78 -12.42 -25.82
C LYS A 297 -15.00 -13.47 -25.04
N SER A 298 -13.96 -14.06 -25.63
CA SER A 298 -13.14 -15.07 -24.95
C SER A 298 -12.44 -14.51 -23.71
N ARG A 299 -11.88 -13.30 -23.80
CA ARG A 299 -11.23 -12.60 -22.67
C ARG A 299 -12.22 -12.30 -21.55
N LEU A 300 -13.38 -11.76 -21.89
CA LEU A 300 -14.45 -11.49 -20.92
C LEU A 300 -14.97 -12.77 -20.26
N ASN A 301 -15.06 -13.87 -21.01
CA ASN A 301 -15.45 -15.18 -20.46
C ASN A 301 -14.39 -15.72 -19.48
N THR A 302 -13.10 -15.54 -19.77
CA THR A 302 -12.02 -15.90 -18.83
C THR A 302 -12.10 -15.08 -17.55
N GLN A 303 -12.36 -13.77 -17.64
CA GLN A 303 -12.59 -12.91 -16.46
C GLN A 303 -13.82 -13.35 -15.66
N LEU A 304 -14.92 -13.67 -16.34
CA LEU A 304 -16.13 -14.19 -15.69
C LEU A 304 -15.87 -15.52 -14.97
N ALA A 305 -15.03 -16.40 -15.53
CA ALA A 305 -14.63 -17.64 -14.89
C ALA A 305 -13.76 -17.38 -13.64
N SER A 306 -12.84 -16.41 -13.69
CA SER A 306 -12.08 -15.94 -12.52
C SER A 306 -13.00 -15.47 -11.40
N ILE A 307 -13.93 -14.56 -11.72
CA ILE A 307 -14.94 -14.05 -10.79
C ILE A 307 -15.78 -15.18 -10.19
N GLN A 308 -16.17 -16.18 -10.98
CA GLN A 308 -16.92 -17.32 -10.47
C GLN A 308 -16.12 -18.14 -9.44
N ARG A 309 -14.81 -18.32 -9.65
CA ARG A 309 -13.93 -18.97 -8.66
C ARG A 309 -13.81 -18.14 -7.38
N LEU A 310 -13.68 -16.82 -7.50
CA LEU A 310 -13.64 -15.91 -6.35
C LEU A 310 -14.95 -15.94 -5.55
N ILE A 311 -16.11 -16.02 -6.22
CA ILE A 311 -17.40 -16.18 -5.56
C ILE A 311 -17.45 -17.47 -4.73
N GLY A 312 -16.94 -18.58 -5.30
CA GLY A 312 -16.78 -19.85 -4.57
C GLY A 312 -15.90 -19.68 -3.34
N SER A 313 -14.70 -19.13 -3.51
CA SER A 313 -13.76 -18.87 -2.40
C SER A 313 -14.37 -17.97 -1.30
N ARG A 314 -15.07 -16.89 -1.70
CA ARG A 314 -15.78 -16.01 -0.75
C ARG A 314 -16.81 -16.79 0.06
N LYS A 315 -17.59 -17.66 -0.60
CA LYS A 315 -18.59 -18.51 0.06
C LYS A 315 -17.93 -19.47 1.05
N ASP A 316 -16.88 -20.18 0.63
CA ASP A 316 -16.19 -21.15 1.48
C ASP A 316 -15.58 -20.48 2.73
N LYS A 317 -14.99 -19.29 2.56
CA LYS A 317 -14.47 -18.50 3.68
C LYS A 317 -15.56 -17.96 4.60
N LEU A 318 -16.67 -17.51 4.03
CA LEU A 318 -17.82 -17.08 4.82
C LEU A 318 -18.39 -18.23 5.65
N ASP A 319 -18.53 -19.40 5.04
CA ASP A 319 -19.01 -20.59 5.72
C ASP A 319 -18.02 -20.97 6.83
N ALA A 320 -16.70 -20.94 6.60
CA ALA A 320 -15.71 -21.15 7.65
C ALA A 320 -15.86 -20.16 8.83
N VAL A 321 -16.09 -18.87 8.57
CA VAL A 321 -16.34 -17.87 9.62
C VAL A 321 -17.62 -18.18 10.39
N LYS A 322 -18.71 -18.54 9.71
CA LYS A 322 -19.98 -18.89 10.37
C LYS A 322 -19.87 -20.11 11.29
N HIS A 323 -19.11 -21.12 10.88
CA HIS A 323 -18.90 -22.34 11.67
C HIS A 323 -17.82 -22.19 12.75
N SER A 324 -17.08 -21.08 12.78
CA SER A 324 -16.01 -20.85 13.77
C SER A 324 -16.51 -20.63 15.21
N GLY A 325 -17.83 -20.54 15.43
CA GLY A 325 -18.42 -20.40 16.78
C GLY A 325 -18.22 -19.04 17.45
N ARG A 326 -17.59 -18.07 16.77
CA ARG A 326 -17.24 -16.74 17.34
C ARG A 326 -18.40 -15.74 17.41
N GLY A 327 -19.60 -16.11 16.95
CA GLY A 327 -20.79 -15.24 17.01
C GLY A 327 -20.69 -13.96 16.16
N VAL A 328 -19.72 -13.85 15.25
CA VAL A 328 -19.51 -12.67 14.40
C VAL A 328 -20.40 -12.76 13.16
N SER A 329 -21.31 -11.80 12.99
CA SER A 329 -22.10 -11.62 11.77
C SER A 329 -21.33 -10.75 10.78
N VAL A 330 -21.08 -11.25 9.57
CA VAL A 330 -20.37 -10.53 8.51
C VAL A 330 -21.36 -10.14 7.42
N GLY A 331 -21.54 -8.83 7.20
CA GLY A 331 -22.28 -8.30 6.05
C GLY A 331 -21.46 -8.47 4.77
N ILE A 332 -22.08 -9.00 3.72
CA ILE A 332 -21.41 -9.26 2.45
C ILE A 332 -21.72 -8.15 1.47
N SER A 333 -20.69 -7.62 0.82
CA SER A 333 -20.84 -6.59 -0.20
C SER A 333 -21.64 -7.12 -1.41
N PRO A 334 -22.62 -6.36 -1.91
CA PRO A 334 -23.35 -6.73 -3.12
C PRO A 334 -22.40 -6.74 -4.32
N LEU A 335 -22.56 -7.72 -5.22
CA LEU A 335 -21.75 -7.85 -6.44
C LEU A 335 -22.26 -6.90 -7.52
N LYS A 336 -22.07 -5.61 -7.29
CA LYS A 336 -22.46 -4.52 -8.18
C LYS A 336 -21.29 -3.60 -8.46
N THR A 337 -21.25 -3.08 -9.68
CA THR A 337 -20.32 -2.02 -10.08
C THR A 337 -20.71 -0.68 -9.47
N ARG A 338 -19.82 0.32 -9.57
CA ARG A 338 -20.13 1.71 -9.18
C ARG A 338 -21.33 2.29 -9.95
N ASN A 339 -21.55 1.79 -11.16
CA ASN A 339 -22.68 2.16 -12.01
C ASN A 339 -23.94 1.32 -11.72
N ASN A 340 -24.01 0.67 -10.56
CA ASN A 340 -25.14 -0.16 -10.12
C ASN A 340 -25.46 -1.37 -11.02
N GLN A 341 -24.50 -1.82 -11.85
CA GLN A 341 -24.70 -3.00 -12.70
C GLN A 341 -24.34 -4.26 -11.92
N SER A 342 -25.26 -5.21 -11.86
CA SER A 342 -24.99 -6.51 -11.25
C SER A 342 -24.09 -7.38 -12.13
N LEU A 343 -23.43 -8.36 -11.51
CA LEU A 343 -22.67 -9.38 -12.25
C LEU A 343 -23.51 -10.06 -13.35
N ASP A 344 -24.79 -10.35 -13.08
CA ASP A 344 -25.68 -10.97 -14.06
C ASP A 344 -26.02 -10.03 -15.23
N ALA A 345 -26.15 -8.72 -14.97
CA ALA A 345 -26.29 -7.73 -16.03
C ALA A 345 -25.04 -7.68 -16.92
N LEU A 346 -23.84 -7.76 -16.33
CA LEU A 346 -22.58 -7.82 -17.09
C LEU A 346 -22.47 -9.12 -17.90
N ARG A 347 -22.84 -10.27 -17.34
CA ARG A 347 -22.91 -11.55 -18.06
C ARG A 347 -23.84 -11.48 -19.27
N LEU A 348 -25.00 -10.84 -19.10
CA LEU A 348 -25.95 -10.63 -20.19
C LEU A 348 -25.36 -9.72 -21.27
N LYS A 349 -24.62 -8.67 -20.89
CA LYS A 349 -23.90 -7.80 -21.83
C LYS A 349 -22.81 -8.54 -22.60
N VAL A 350 -22.01 -9.41 -21.97
CA VAL A 350 -21.02 -10.25 -22.68
C VAL A 350 -21.71 -11.13 -23.73
N ARG A 351 -22.82 -11.77 -23.38
CA ARG A 351 -23.60 -12.60 -24.31
C ARG A 351 -24.17 -11.80 -25.48
N ARG A 352 -24.64 -10.59 -25.21
CA ARG A 352 -25.26 -9.69 -26.20
C ARG A 352 -24.27 -8.77 -26.92
N MET A 353 -22.97 -8.88 -26.63
CA MET A 353 -21.96 -8.02 -27.23
C MET A 353 -21.93 -8.22 -28.75
N GLN A 354 -22.17 -7.15 -29.49
CA GLN A 354 -22.13 -7.12 -30.96
C GLN A 354 -20.90 -6.41 -31.50
N PHE A 355 -20.30 -5.54 -30.68
CA PHE A 355 -19.20 -4.68 -31.07
C PHE A 355 -18.04 -4.80 -30.07
N PRO A 356 -16.79 -4.89 -30.54
CA PRO A 356 -15.61 -5.02 -29.67
C PRO A 356 -15.40 -3.81 -28.74
N GLU A 357 -15.87 -2.62 -29.10
CA GLU A 357 -15.74 -1.40 -28.28
C GLU A 357 -16.45 -1.51 -26.92
N GLN A 358 -17.46 -2.39 -26.82
CA GLN A 358 -18.17 -2.67 -25.57
C GLN A 358 -17.31 -3.46 -24.57
N GLU A 359 -16.21 -4.08 -25.02
CA GLU A 359 -15.29 -4.87 -24.19
C GLU A 359 -14.74 -4.03 -23.04
N PHE A 360 -14.31 -2.80 -23.30
CA PHE A 360 -13.67 -1.96 -22.30
C PHE A 360 -14.62 -1.64 -21.12
N GLN A 361 -15.86 -1.28 -21.42
CA GLN A 361 -16.87 -0.97 -20.39
C GLN A 361 -17.23 -2.20 -19.56
N ILE A 362 -17.41 -3.35 -20.22
CA ILE A 362 -17.74 -4.60 -19.53
C ILE A 362 -16.56 -5.08 -18.68
N SER A 363 -15.35 -5.07 -19.23
CA SER A 363 -14.11 -5.45 -18.53
C SER A 363 -13.85 -4.58 -17.31
N THR A 364 -14.06 -3.26 -17.42
CA THR A 364 -13.95 -2.35 -16.28
C THR A 364 -14.95 -2.72 -15.18
N GLY A 365 -16.21 -2.98 -15.55
CA GLY A 365 -17.23 -3.44 -14.59
C GLY A 365 -16.88 -4.78 -13.94
N LEU A 366 -16.33 -5.73 -14.69
CA LEU A 366 -15.89 -7.02 -14.16
C LEU A 366 -14.72 -6.86 -13.17
N LYS A 367 -13.73 -6.01 -13.49
CA LYS A 367 -12.61 -5.70 -12.58
C LYS A 367 -13.06 -5.03 -11.28
N GLU A 368 -14.07 -4.17 -11.33
CA GLU A 368 -14.64 -3.57 -10.11
C GLU A 368 -15.25 -4.65 -9.20
N ILE A 369 -16.00 -5.59 -9.77
CA ILE A 369 -16.60 -6.70 -9.00
C ILE A 369 -15.51 -7.63 -8.46
N GLU A 370 -14.47 -7.91 -9.26
CA GLU A 370 -13.30 -8.70 -8.84
C GLU A 370 -12.63 -8.08 -7.61
N LYS A 371 -12.38 -6.76 -7.63
CA LYS A 371 -11.78 -6.04 -6.50
C LYS A 371 -12.64 -6.10 -5.22
N VAL A 372 -13.98 -6.02 -5.36
CA VAL A 372 -14.90 -6.17 -4.21
C VAL A 372 -14.79 -7.58 -3.64
N LEU A 373 -14.75 -8.61 -4.49
CA LEU A 373 -14.59 -10.01 -4.06
C LEU A 373 -13.26 -10.25 -3.35
N GLU A 374 -12.15 -9.76 -3.88
CA GLU A 374 -10.83 -9.90 -3.26
C GLU A 374 -10.79 -9.25 -1.88
N SER A 375 -11.36 -8.04 -1.75
CA SER A 375 -11.46 -7.34 -0.47
C SER A 375 -12.29 -8.13 0.55
N ASP A 376 -13.47 -8.62 0.16
CA ASP A 376 -14.32 -9.46 1.01
C ASP A 376 -13.57 -10.73 1.45
N ILE A 377 -12.90 -11.43 0.52
CA ILE A 377 -12.14 -12.66 0.80
C ILE A 377 -11.00 -12.38 1.79
N GLN A 378 -10.30 -11.24 1.65
CA GLN A 378 -9.22 -10.87 2.55
C GLN A 378 -9.74 -10.65 3.97
N VAL A 379 -10.88 -9.95 4.13
CA VAL A 379 -11.52 -9.74 5.43
C VAL A 379 -11.98 -11.07 6.03
N LEU A 380 -12.69 -11.89 5.26
CA LEU A 380 -13.16 -13.20 5.72
C LEU A 380 -12.00 -14.13 6.10
N SER A 381 -10.89 -14.10 5.37
CA SER A 381 -9.70 -14.90 5.68
C SER A 381 -9.04 -14.48 7.00
N ARG A 382 -9.12 -13.19 7.36
CA ARG A 382 -8.65 -12.71 8.67
C ARG A 382 -9.58 -13.14 9.80
N LEU A 383 -10.89 -13.15 9.57
CA LEU A 383 -11.89 -13.55 10.56
C LEU A 383 -11.94 -15.07 10.79
N ALA A 384 -11.57 -15.86 9.79
CA ALA A 384 -11.55 -17.32 9.85
C ALA A 384 -10.31 -17.89 10.57
N ARG A 385 -9.24 -17.10 10.74
CA ARG A 385 -8.11 -17.43 11.62
C ARG A 385 -8.49 -17.12 13.06
#